data_AF-A0A1C8V7I8-F1
#
_entry.id   AF-A0A1C8V7I8-F1
#
_cell.length_a   1.000
_cell.length_b   1.000
_cell.length_c   1.000
_cell.angle_alpha   90.00
_cell.angle_beta   90.00
_cell.angle_gamma   90.00
#
_symmetry.space_group_name_H-M   'P 1'
#
loop_
_entity.id
_entity.type
_entity.pdbx_description
1 polymer ?
#
loop_
_entity_poly.entity_id
_entity_poly.type
_entity_poly.pdbx_seq_one_letter_code
_entity_poly.pdbx_strand_id
1 'polypeptide(L)'
;SHHQQWILDKQDLIRERQYDLSILTEEEYQKIFIFFSSVIQSLGEQLKLRQQVIATATVYFKRFYARNSLKCIDPLLLAPTCLFLASKVEEFGVISNTRLITTCQTVLKNKFSYAYTPEFPYRTNHIL
;
A
#
# COMPACT_ATOMS: atom_id res chain seq x y z
N SER A 1 -2.63 -13.75 17.82
CA SER A 1 -1.86 -12.77 17.02
C SER A 1 -2.79 -11.72 16.41
N HIS A 2 -3.64 -12.04 15.41
CA HIS A 2 -4.57 -11.04 14.84
C HIS A 2 -5.52 -10.44 15.88
N HIS A 3 -6.21 -11.30 16.63
CA HIS A 3 -7.20 -10.89 17.63
C HIS A 3 -6.64 -10.01 18.75
N GLN A 4 -5.40 -10.27 19.17
CA GLN A 4 -4.76 -9.57 20.28
C GLN A 4 -4.13 -8.23 19.89
N GLN A 5 -3.71 -8.06 18.63
CA GLN A 5 -2.84 -6.94 18.25
C GLN A 5 -3.43 -6.03 17.16
N TRP A 6 -4.44 -6.49 16.44
CA TRP A 6 -4.94 -5.84 15.23
C TRP A 6 -6.45 -5.63 15.21
N ILE A 7 -7.14 -6.01 16.30
CA ILE A 7 -8.46 -5.47 16.63
C ILE A 7 -8.17 -4.21 17.45
N LEU A 8 -8.34 -3.05 16.81
CA LEU A 8 -7.97 -1.75 17.38
C LEU A 8 -9.23 -0.93 17.66
N ASP A 9 -9.26 -0.27 18.81
CA ASP A 9 -10.35 0.64 19.15
C ASP A 9 -10.23 1.94 18.36
N LYS A 10 -11.39 2.54 18.05
CA LYS A 10 -11.45 3.81 17.30
C LYS A 10 -10.65 4.91 18.01
N GLN A 11 -10.67 4.94 19.34
CA GLN A 11 -9.97 5.96 20.13
C GLN A 11 -8.45 5.85 20.00
N ASP A 12 -7.90 4.63 20.04
CA ASP A 12 -6.47 4.41 19.86
C ASP A 12 -6.02 4.76 18.45
N LEU A 13 -6.82 4.40 17.44
CA LEU A 13 -6.55 4.80 16.05
C LEU A 13 -6.52 6.32 15.85
N ILE A 14 -7.44 7.05 16.50
CA ILE A 14 -7.45 8.52 16.42
C ILE A 14 -6.20 9.10 17.08
N ARG A 15 -5.76 8.53 18.21
CA ARG A 15 -4.56 8.96 18.91
C ARG A 15 -3.31 8.79 18.04
N GLU A 16 -3.12 7.60 17.46
CA GLU A 16 -1.97 7.32 16.58
C GLU A 16 -2.00 8.19 15.31
N ARG A 17 -3.19 8.52 14.79
CA ARG A 17 -3.38 9.36 13.60
C ARG A 17 -3.43 10.85 13.89
N GLN A 18 -3.27 11.29 15.14
CA GLN A 18 -3.46 12.69 15.53
C GLN A 18 -2.58 13.65 14.71
N TYR A 19 -1.36 13.23 14.38
CA TYR A 19 -0.47 14.00 13.51
C TYR A 19 -1.05 14.16 12.09
N ASP A 20 -1.48 13.07 11.47
CA ASP A 20 -2.04 13.09 10.11
C ASP A 20 -3.37 13.86 10.07
N LEU A 21 -4.21 13.69 11.11
CA LEU A 21 -5.50 14.38 11.24
C LEU A 21 -5.37 15.88 11.55
N SER A 22 -4.19 16.35 11.94
CA SER A 22 -3.93 17.79 12.07
C SER A 22 -3.73 18.48 10.71
N ILE A 23 -3.43 17.69 9.67
CA ILE A 23 -3.16 18.16 8.30
C ILE A 23 -4.31 17.79 7.35
N LEU A 24 -4.90 16.61 7.54
CA LEU A 24 -5.93 16.02 6.69
C LEU A 24 -7.22 15.82 7.48
N THR A 25 -8.36 16.00 6.82
CA THR A 25 -9.66 15.62 7.40
C THR A 25 -9.80 14.10 7.48
N GLU A 26 -10.69 13.60 8.36
CA GLU A 26 -10.97 12.15 8.47
C GLU A 26 -11.46 11.57 7.13
N GLU A 27 -12.25 12.34 6.37
CA GLU A 27 -12.71 11.94 5.04
C GLU A 27 -11.58 11.82 4.02
N GLU A 28 -10.67 12.81 3.97
CA GLU A 28 -9.51 12.75 3.07
C GLU A 28 -8.60 11.58 3.42
N TYR A 29 -8.38 11.37 4.71
CA TYR A 29 -7.63 10.22 5.20
C TYR A 29 -8.26 8.92 4.70
N GLN A 30 -9.57 8.72 4.85
CA GLN A 30 -10.25 7.54 4.33
C GLN A 30 -10.16 7.41 2.81
N LYS A 31 -10.32 8.51 2.06
CA LYS A 31 -10.20 8.53 0.59
C LYS A 31 -8.80 8.08 0.14
N ILE A 32 -7.74 8.47 0.86
CA ILE A 32 -6.38 8.01 0.62
C ILE A 32 -6.30 6.47 0.74
N PHE A 33 -6.82 5.87 1.81
CA PHE A 33 -6.80 4.40 1.96
C PHE A 33 -7.59 3.67 0.88
N ILE A 34 -8.75 4.21 0.48
CA ILE A 34 -9.55 3.64 -0.61
C ILE A 34 -8.77 3.70 -1.92
N PHE A 35 -8.16 4.85 -2.22
CA PHE A 35 -7.33 5.04 -3.41
C PHE A 35 -6.17 4.04 -3.45
N PHE A 36 -5.37 3.94 -2.38
CA PHE A 36 -4.23 3.01 -2.36
C PHE A 36 -4.65 1.54 -2.34
N SER A 37 -5.81 1.21 -1.75
CA SER A 37 -6.36 -0.15 -1.88
C SER A 37 -6.67 -0.48 -3.35
N SER A 38 -7.19 0.49 -4.12
CA SER A 38 -7.43 0.34 -5.56
C SER A 38 -6.13 0.24 -6.37
N VAL A 39 -5.08 0.98 -5.97
CA VAL A 39 -3.74 0.85 -6.55
C VAL A 39 -3.19 -0.56 -6.33
N ILE A 40 -3.22 -1.08 -5.09
CA ILE A 40 -2.75 -2.43 -4.75
C ILE A 40 -3.54 -3.49 -5.54
N GLN A 41 -4.87 -3.34 -5.64
CA GLN A 41 -5.72 -4.22 -6.45
C GLN A 41 -5.28 -4.21 -7.93
N SER A 42 -5.13 -3.03 -8.52
CA SER A 42 -4.71 -2.88 -9.93
C SER A 42 -3.33 -3.45 -10.19
N LEU A 43 -2.38 -3.26 -9.27
CA LEU A 43 -1.04 -3.85 -9.37
C LEU A 43 -1.09 -5.38 -9.32
N GLY A 44 -1.85 -5.93 -8.37
CA GLY A 44 -2.02 -7.37 -8.23
C GLY A 44 -2.65 -8.02 -9.46
N GLU A 45 -3.67 -7.39 -10.05
CA GLU A 45 -4.31 -7.84 -11.29
C GLU A 45 -3.34 -7.85 -12.47
N GLN A 46 -2.55 -6.78 -12.66
CA GLN A 46 -1.55 -6.72 -13.73
C GLN A 46 -0.44 -7.76 -13.56
N LEU A 47 -0.06 -8.05 -12.32
CA LEU A 47 0.90 -9.11 -11.99
C LEU A 47 0.27 -10.51 -12.03
N LYS A 48 -1.05 -10.63 -12.26
CA LYS A 48 -1.83 -11.87 -12.26
C LYS A 48 -1.71 -12.65 -10.94
N LEU A 49 -1.71 -11.92 -9.82
CA LEU A 49 -1.67 -12.52 -8.48
C LEU A 49 -3.06 -13.06 -8.08
N ARG A 50 -3.08 -14.03 -7.17
CA ARG A 50 -4.33 -14.50 -6.56
C ARG A 50 -4.89 -13.44 -5.62
N GLN A 51 -6.22 -13.38 -5.49
CA GLN A 51 -6.89 -12.42 -4.61
C GLN A 51 -6.44 -12.52 -3.15
N GLN A 52 -6.08 -13.73 -2.68
CA GLN A 52 -5.51 -13.94 -1.35
C GLN A 52 -4.24 -13.09 -1.13
N VAL A 53 -3.33 -13.05 -2.12
CA VAL A 53 -2.11 -12.22 -2.07
C VAL A 53 -2.44 -10.73 -1.99
N ILE A 54 -3.40 -10.28 -2.80
CA ILE A 54 -3.82 -8.88 -2.88
C ILE A 54 -4.49 -8.44 -1.57
N ALA A 55 -5.33 -9.32 -0.99
CA ALA A 55 -5.96 -9.09 0.30
C ALA A 55 -4.92 -8.98 1.41
N THR A 56 -3.95 -9.91 1.46
CA THR A 56 -2.85 -9.87 2.44
C THR A 56 -2.00 -8.60 2.30
N ALA A 57 -1.68 -8.19 1.08
CA ALA A 57 -0.96 -6.93 0.82
C ALA A 57 -1.74 -5.70 1.30
N THR A 58 -3.05 -5.66 1.06
CA THR A 58 -3.94 -4.58 1.51
C THR A 58 -3.99 -4.51 3.04
N VAL A 59 -4.01 -5.67 3.71
CA VAL A 59 -3.94 -5.76 5.17
C VAL A 59 -2.60 -5.24 5.68
N TYR A 60 -1.47 -5.62 5.07
CA TYR A 60 -0.15 -5.08 5.44
C TYR A 60 -0.08 -3.56 5.32
N PHE A 61 -0.58 -3.01 4.22
CA PHE A 61 -0.62 -1.56 4.01
C PHE A 61 -1.44 -0.85 5.10
N LYS A 62 -2.65 -1.33 5.39
CA LYS A 62 -3.52 -0.75 6.43
C LYS A 62 -2.93 -0.89 7.83
N ARG A 63 -2.30 -2.03 8.12
CA ARG A 63 -1.65 -2.31 9.42
C ARG A 63 -0.43 -1.43 9.65
N PHE A 64 0.37 -1.18 8.60
CA PHE A 64 1.51 -0.29 8.69
C PHE A 64 1.07 1.12 9.11
N TYR A 65 0.11 1.70 8.39
CA TYR A 65 -0.38 3.06 8.70
C TYR A 65 -1.37 3.13 9.88
N ALA A 66 -1.75 1.99 10.46
CA ALA A 66 -2.48 2.00 11.73
C ALA A 66 -1.58 2.37 12.92
N ARG A 67 -0.26 2.20 12.79
CA ARG A 67 0.74 2.49 13.83
C ARG A 67 1.83 3.46 13.38
N ASN A 68 1.77 3.93 12.14
CA ASN A 68 2.74 4.85 11.57
C ASN A 68 2.00 5.95 10.82
N SER A 69 2.51 7.17 10.89
CA SER A 69 1.98 8.30 10.10
C SER A 69 2.27 8.12 8.61
N LEU A 70 1.39 8.68 7.77
CA LEU A 70 1.58 8.76 6.32
C LEU A 70 2.88 9.48 5.89
N LYS A 71 3.48 10.27 6.78
CA LYS A 71 4.76 10.95 6.54
C LYS A 71 5.99 10.02 6.60
N CYS A 72 5.87 8.87 7.27
CA CYS A 72 7.02 8.00 7.52
C CYS A 72 7.56 7.36 6.24
N ILE A 73 6.67 6.80 5.42
CA ILE A 73 7.00 6.16 4.13
C ILE A 73 5.94 6.56 3.12
N ASP A 74 6.39 6.90 1.91
CA ASP A 74 5.50 7.21 0.79
C ASP A 74 4.58 6.00 0.47
N PRO A 75 3.25 6.18 0.51
CA PRO A 75 2.29 5.14 0.14
C PRO A 75 2.51 4.52 -1.26
N LEU A 76 3.02 5.29 -2.22
CA LEU A 76 3.36 4.78 -3.56
C LEU A 76 4.47 3.73 -3.52
N LEU A 77 5.38 3.85 -2.56
CA LEU A 77 6.49 2.93 -2.34
C LEU A 77 6.08 1.75 -1.46
N LEU A 78 5.27 2.00 -0.45
CA LEU A 78 4.82 0.96 0.47
C LEU A 78 3.87 -0.03 -0.22
N ALA A 79 2.96 0.44 -1.07
CA ALA A 79 2.00 -0.41 -1.78
C ALA A 79 2.65 -1.61 -2.54
N PRO A 80 3.64 -1.41 -3.43
CA PRO A 80 4.32 -2.51 -4.09
C PRO A 80 5.19 -3.35 -3.16
N THR A 81 5.76 -2.75 -2.11
CA THR A 81 6.52 -3.47 -1.07
C THR A 81 5.63 -4.46 -0.31
N CYS A 82 4.42 -4.04 0.07
CA CYS A 82 3.43 -4.91 0.68
C CYS A 82 3.00 -6.06 -0.25
N LEU A 83 2.85 -5.78 -1.55
CA LEU A 83 2.50 -6.79 -2.55
C LEU A 83 3.62 -7.82 -2.75
N PHE A 84 4.86 -7.35 -2.81
CA PHE A 84 6.05 -8.21 -2.88
C PHE A 84 6.13 -9.11 -1.65
N LEU A 85 6.04 -8.55 -0.44
CA LEU A 85 6.06 -9.32 0.80
C LEU A 85 4.91 -10.33 0.87
N ALA A 86 3.68 -9.91 0.52
CA ALA A 86 2.53 -10.79 0.52
C ALA A 86 2.70 -11.97 -0.45
N SER A 87 3.25 -11.75 -1.65
CA SER A 87 3.49 -12.85 -2.60
C SER A 87 4.45 -13.90 -2.05
N LYS A 88 5.44 -13.49 -1.26
CA LYS A 88 6.35 -14.41 -0.57
C LYS A 88 5.66 -15.20 0.54
N VAL A 89 4.87 -14.51 1.38
CA VAL A 89 4.18 -15.14 2.52
C VAL A 89 3.10 -16.12 2.08
N GLU A 90 2.39 -15.79 1.01
CA GLU A 90 1.33 -16.64 0.44
C GLU A 90 1.86 -17.70 -0.55
N GLU A 91 3.19 -17.89 -0.60
CA GLU A 91 3.89 -18.86 -1.45
C GLU A 91 3.54 -18.74 -2.95
N PHE A 92 3.24 -17.52 -3.41
CA PHE A 92 2.85 -17.25 -4.78
C PHE A 92 4.03 -16.79 -5.63
N GLY A 93 4.75 -17.77 -6.20
CA GLY A 93 5.76 -17.56 -7.24
C GLY A 93 6.88 -16.58 -6.88
N VAL A 94 7.83 -16.40 -7.80
CA VAL A 94 8.88 -15.38 -7.63
C VAL A 94 8.55 -14.19 -8.51
N ILE A 95 8.16 -13.07 -7.90
CA ILE A 95 8.09 -11.78 -8.58
C ILE A 95 9.53 -11.23 -8.65
N SER A 96 10.04 -10.95 -9.86
CA SER A 96 11.33 -10.28 -9.99
C SER A 96 11.18 -8.78 -9.70
N ASN A 97 12.21 -8.18 -9.08
CA ASN A 97 12.22 -6.75 -8.75
C ASN A 97 11.98 -5.89 -10.00
N THR A 98 12.62 -6.25 -11.12
CA THR A 98 12.43 -5.57 -12.41
C THR A 98 10.96 -5.63 -12.86
N ARG A 99 10.33 -6.81 -12.81
CA ARG A 99 8.93 -6.96 -13.20
C ARG A 99 8.00 -6.15 -12.31
N LEU A 100 8.22 -6.17 -10.99
CA LEU A 100 7.45 -5.37 -10.04
C LEU A 100 7.55 -3.88 -10.38
N ILE A 101 8.77 -3.35 -10.53
CA ILE A 101 9.01 -1.92 -10.82
C ILE A 101 8.34 -1.52 -12.14
N THR A 102 8.55 -2.28 -13.22
CA THR A 102 7.96 -1.97 -14.52
C THR A 102 6.43 -2.01 -14.46
N THR A 103 5.84 -2.97 -13.76
CA THR A 103 4.37 -3.01 -13.59
C THR A 103 3.86 -1.84 -12.77
N CYS A 104 4.58 -1.40 -11.73
CA CYS A 104 4.20 -0.22 -10.94
C CYS A 104 4.17 1.04 -11.78
N GLN A 105 5.23 1.28 -12.55
CA GLN A 105 5.32 2.42 -13.46
C GLN A 105 4.19 2.39 -14.51
N THR A 106 3.93 1.21 -15.08
CA THR A 106 2.88 1.02 -16.10
C THR A 106 1.49 1.28 -15.53
N VAL A 107 1.17 0.74 -14.34
CA VAL A 107 -0.14 0.92 -13.71
C VAL A 107 -0.37 2.37 -13.33
N LEU A 108 0.62 3.05 -12.75
CA LEU A 108 0.48 4.45 -12.39
C LEU A 108 0.29 5.33 -13.62
N LYS A 109 1.09 5.11 -14.67
CA LYS A 109 0.99 5.88 -15.91
C LYS A 109 -0.33 5.66 -16.65
N ASN A 110 -0.85 4.43 -16.67
CA ASN A 110 -2.02 4.10 -17.48
C ASN A 110 -3.35 4.27 -16.73
N LYS A 111 -3.40 3.88 -15.45
CA LYS A 111 -4.64 3.90 -14.66
C LYS A 111 -4.76 5.09 -13.72
N PHE A 112 -3.65 5.70 -13.31
CA PHE A 112 -3.62 6.73 -12.27
C PHE A 112 -2.90 8.02 -12.70
N SER A 113 -2.77 8.26 -14.01
CA SER A 113 -2.15 9.48 -14.57
C SER A 113 -2.85 10.77 -14.15
N TYR A 114 -4.15 10.70 -13.84
CA TYR A 114 -4.91 11.84 -13.31
C TYR A 114 -4.49 12.24 -11.89
N ALA A 115 -3.92 11.30 -11.11
CA ALA A 115 -3.52 11.51 -9.72
C ALA A 115 -2.03 11.83 -9.58
N TYR A 116 -1.19 11.34 -10.51
CA TYR A 116 0.26 11.55 -10.48
C TYR A 116 0.78 12.05 -11.83
N THR A 117 1.26 13.30 -11.85
CA THR A 117 1.77 13.99 -13.04
C THR A 117 3.26 13.69 -13.35
N PRO A 118 4.18 13.62 -12.37
CA PRO A 118 5.54 13.13 -12.61
C PRO A 118 5.64 11.60 -12.45
N GLU A 119 6.48 10.95 -13.26
CA GLU A 119 6.82 9.53 -13.07
C GLU A 119 7.55 9.36 -11.73
N PHE A 120 6.96 8.63 -10.77
CA PHE A 120 7.63 8.32 -9.52
C PHE A 120 8.83 7.40 -9.79
N PRO A 121 10.06 7.79 -9.44
CA PRO A 121 11.24 7.00 -9.73
C PRO A 121 11.36 5.86 -8.71
N TYR A 122 10.65 4.77 -8.96
CA TYR A 122 10.85 3.51 -8.23
C TYR A 122 12.31 3.06 -8.41
N ARG A 123 13.13 3.26 -7.37
CA ARG A 123 14.52 2.79 -7.31
C ARG A 123 14.59 1.55 -6.45
N THR A 124 15.43 0.59 -6.83
CA THR A 124 15.61 -0.69 -6.12
C THR A 124 15.93 -0.49 -4.65
N ASN A 125 16.74 0.52 -4.30
CA ASN A 125 17.12 0.84 -2.92
C ASN A 125 15.98 1.44 -2.07
N HIS A 126 14.81 1.71 -2.66
CA HIS A 126 13.66 2.23 -1.94
C HIS A 126 12.67 1.10 -1.58
N ILE A 127 12.72 -0.03 -2.28
CA ILE A 127 11.77 -1.15 -2.09
C ILE A 127 12.37 -2.24 -1.16
N LEU A 128 13.68 -2.17 -0.87
CA LEU A 128 14.47 -3.09 -0.04
C LEU A 128 15.29 -2.34 0.99
#